data_AF-A0A520B838-F1
#
_entry.id   AF-A0A520B838-F1
#
_cell.length_a   1.000
_cell.length_b   1.000
_cell.length_c   1.000
_cell.angle_alpha   90.00
_cell.angle_beta   90.00
_cell.angle_gamma   90.00
#
_symmetry.space_group_name_H-M   'P 1'
#
loop_
_entity.id
_entity.type
_entity.pdbx_description
1 polymer ?
#
loop_
_entity_poly.entity_id
_entity_poly.type
_entity_poly.pdbx_seq_one_letter_code
_entity_poly.pdbx_strand_id
1 'polypeptide(L)'
;MNIIITGASSGIGFETALELSLQNSNKIVAIARTADKLRKLLEIAKSINPDCTILPVEFDIVNDDYNALIPFLKERLGTIDILINNAGALINKPFLETNEADLTEMLQSNVVSHFRMIQNTIPLMQAGTHIVNIGSMGGFQGSIKFPGLSAYSASKAALHTLTECLAFELVESGIKVNCLALGSAQTEMLEAAFPGYQSPIMAFEMGKY
;
A
#
# COMPACT_ATOMS: atom_id res chain seq x y z
N MET A 1 -14.26 9.11 7.07
CA MET A 1 -13.34 8.19 7.76
C MET A 1 -11.94 8.77 7.79
N ASN A 2 -11.13 8.39 8.78
CA ASN A 2 -9.71 8.67 8.87
C ASN A 2 -8.91 7.54 8.20
N ILE A 3 -8.31 7.83 7.05
CA ILE A 3 -7.72 6.82 6.16
C ILE A 3 -6.23 7.12 6.00
N ILE A 4 -5.39 6.09 6.09
CA ILE A 4 -3.98 6.18 5.72
C ILE A 4 -3.73 5.32 4.50
N ILE A 5 -3.00 5.84 3.51
CA ILE A 5 -2.61 5.11 2.30
C ILE A 5 -1.12 5.26 2.08
N THR A 6 -0.39 4.14 2.06
CA THR A 6 1.04 4.12 1.70
C THR A 6 1.22 3.91 0.20
N GLY A 7 2.28 4.47 -0.38
CA GLY A 7 2.53 4.37 -1.82
C GLY A 7 1.53 5.19 -2.66
N ALA A 8 1.02 6.31 -2.12
CA ALA A 8 -0.01 7.12 -2.75
C ALA A 8 0.51 8.04 -3.89
N SER A 9 1.80 8.02 -4.20
CA SER A 9 2.40 8.91 -5.20
C SER A 9 2.17 8.48 -6.66
N SER A 10 1.74 7.25 -6.92
CA SER A 10 1.56 6.71 -8.27
C SER A 10 0.70 5.45 -8.30
N GLY A 11 0.24 5.08 -9.49
CA GLY A 11 -0.46 3.81 -9.74
C GLY A 11 -1.71 3.65 -8.88
N ILE A 12 -1.95 2.43 -8.38
CA ILE A 12 -3.18 2.08 -7.67
C ILE A 12 -3.37 2.95 -6.43
N GLY A 13 -2.35 3.13 -5.59
CA GLY A 13 -2.47 3.95 -4.38
C GLY A 13 -2.81 5.42 -4.65
N PHE A 14 -2.32 5.99 -5.76
CA PHE A 14 -2.68 7.34 -6.19
C PHE A 14 -4.16 7.43 -6.57
N GLU A 15 -4.62 6.48 -7.38
CA GLU A 15 -6.01 6.44 -7.85
C GLU A 15 -6.99 6.14 -6.70
N THR A 16 -6.63 5.23 -5.79
CA THR A 16 -7.40 4.97 -4.56
C THR A 16 -7.50 6.22 -3.69
N ALA A 17 -6.41 6.98 -3.53
CA ALA A 17 -6.44 8.24 -2.79
C ALA A 17 -7.35 9.28 -3.46
N LEU A 18 -7.33 9.37 -4.79
CA LEU A 18 -8.25 10.24 -5.54
C LEU A 18 -9.71 9.83 -5.37
N GLU A 19 -10.03 8.55 -5.57
CA GLU A 19 -11.40 8.05 -5.46
C GLU A 19 -11.97 8.28 -4.05
N LEU A 20 -11.21 7.93 -3.01
CA LEU A 20 -11.65 8.12 -1.63
C LEU A 20 -11.82 9.60 -1.27
N SER A 21 -11.11 10.50 -1.97
CA SER A 21 -11.18 11.95 -1.75
C SER A 21 -12.48 12.58 -2.28
N LEU A 22 -13.25 11.86 -3.10
CA LEU A 22 -14.56 12.31 -3.59
C LEU A 22 -15.60 12.40 -2.47
N GLN A 23 -15.37 11.73 -1.34
CA GLN A 23 -16.24 11.82 -0.16
C GLN A 23 -15.67 12.82 0.84
N ASN A 24 -16.37 13.93 1.07
CA ASN A 24 -15.92 15.01 1.97
C ASN A 24 -15.78 14.58 3.43
N SER A 25 -16.44 13.49 3.84
CA SER A 25 -16.30 12.91 5.17
C SER A 25 -14.98 12.15 5.35
N ASN A 26 -14.22 11.91 4.28
CA ASN A 26 -12.93 11.25 4.33
C ASN A 26 -11.78 12.24 4.53
N LYS A 27 -10.90 11.87 5.46
CA LYS A 27 -9.63 12.52 5.73
C LYS A 27 -8.52 11.53 5.44
N ILE A 28 -7.73 11.81 4.40
CA ILE A 28 -6.78 10.87 3.83
C ILE A 28 -5.36 11.35 4.12
N VAL A 29 -4.56 10.56 4.81
CA VAL A 29 -3.11 10.76 4.91
C VAL A 29 -2.45 9.96 3.80
N ALA A 30 -1.91 10.66 2.80
CA ALA A 30 -1.27 10.07 1.63
C ALA A 30 0.25 10.04 1.85
N ILE A 31 0.81 8.84 2.04
CA ILE A 31 2.22 8.62 2.38
C ILE A 31 2.98 8.12 1.15
N ALA A 32 4.10 8.76 0.83
CA ALA A 32 5.08 8.28 -0.14
C ALA A 32 6.43 8.98 0.05
N ARG A 33 7.47 8.51 -0.66
CA ARG A 33 8.82 9.09 -0.61
C ARG A 33 9.02 10.34 -1.47
N THR A 34 8.06 10.69 -2.32
CA THR A 34 8.23 11.74 -3.34
C THR A 34 7.24 12.87 -3.09
N ALA A 35 7.66 13.90 -2.37
CA ALA A 35 6.83 15.06 -2.03
C ALA A 35 6.14 15.67 -3.25
N ASP A 36 6.86 15.83 -4.36
CA ASP A 36 6.33 16.45 -5.59
C ASP A 36 5.15 15.68 -6.19
N LYS A 37 5.23 14.35 -6.21
CA LYS A 37 4.13 13.50 -6.70
C LYS A 37 2.92 13.56 -5.76
N LEU A 38 3.13 13.66 -4.45
CA LEU A 38 2.05 13.84 -3.47
C LEU A 38 1.40 15.24 -3.57
N ARG A 39 2.18 16.29 -3.83
CA ARG A 39 1.64 17.63 -4.11
C ARG A 39 0.76 17.62 -5.35
N LYS A 40 1.20 16.95 -6.42
CA LYS A 40 0.40 16.77 -7.64
C LYS A 40 -0.90 15.99 -7.37
N LEU A 41 -0.86 14.94 -6.54
CA LEU A 41 -2.07 14.24 -6.09
C LEU A 41 -3.06 15.21 -5.42
N LEU A 42 -2.58 16.02 -4.48
CA LEU A 42 -3.42 17.00 -3.77
C LEU A 42 -4.00 18.05 -4.74
N GLU A 43 -3.20 18.58 -5.65
CA GLU A 43 -3.64 19.55 -6.67
C GLU A 43 -4.76 18.98 -7.54
N ILE A 44 -4.59 17.74 -8.04
CA ILE A 44 -5.60 17.06 -8.85
C ILE A 44 -6.87 16.81 -8.03
N ALA A 45 -6.73 16.28 -6.81
CA ALA A 45 -7.87 16.04 -5.93
C ALA A 45 -8.66 17.32 -5.67
N LYS A 46 -7.98 18.43 -5.37
CA LYS A 46 -8.61 19.75 -5.14
C LYS A 46 -9.26 20.32 -6.39
N SER A 47 -8.74 20.03 -7.59
CA SER A 47 -9.36 20.45 -8.85
C SER A 47 -10.68 19.70 -9.13
N ILE A 48 -10.80 18.46 -8.66
CA ILE A 48 -11.99 17.62 -8.82
C ILE A 48 -13.00 17.88 -7.69
N ASN A 49 -12.52 17.95 -6.46
CA ASN A 49 -13.30 18.18 -5.24
C ASN A 49 -12.58 19.20 -4.33
N PRO A 50 -12.92 20.49 -4.40
CA PRO A 50 -12.28 21.54 -3.61
C PRO A 50 -12.37 21.33 -2.09
N ASP A 51 -13.39 20.59 -1.62
CA ASP A 51 -13.64 20.33 -0.21
C ASP A 51 -12.97 19.04 0.31
N CYS A 52 -12.27 18.30 -0.55
CA CYS A 52 -11.60 17.07 -0.15
C CYS A 52 -10.52 17.33 0.91
N THR A 53 -10.27 16.36 1.79
CA THR A 53 -9.20 16.46 2.79
C THR A 53 -8.13 15.39 2.54
N ILE A 54 -7.06 15.78 1.85
CA ILE A 54 -5.83 14.98 1.71
C ILE A 54 -4.69 15.68 2.44
N LEU A 55 -3.93 14.92 3.22
CA LEU A 55 -2.71 15.33 3.92
C LEU A 55 -1.52 14.59 3.28
N PRO A 56 -0.76 15.25 2.38
CA PRO A 56 0.49 14.72 1.87
C PRO A 56 1.53 14.55 2.98
N VAL A 57 2.16 13.38 3.04
CA VAL A 57 3.25 13.10 3.98
C VAL A 57 4.41 12.44 3.23
N GLU A 58 5.52 13.16 3.13
CA GLU A 58 6.79 12.61 2.66
C GLU A 58 7.38 11.73 3.76
N PHE A 59 7.40 10.42 3.56
CA PHE A 59 7.92 9.44 4.51
C PHE A 59 8.28 8.13 3.80
N ASP A 60 9.47 7.61 4.08
CA ASP A 60 9.91 6.29 3.68
C ASP A 60 9.55 5.25 4.74
N ILE A 61 8.52 4.45 4.47
CA ILE A 61 8.04 3.41 5.40
C ILE A 61 9.07 2.31 5.73
N VAL A 62 10.15 2.20 4.94
CA VAL A 62 11.27 1.28 5.17
C VAL A 62 12.33 1.92 6.06
N ASN A 63 12.71 3.17 5.79
CA ASN A 63 13.94 3.75 6.34
C ASN A 63 13.70 4.81 7.41
N ASP A 64 12.57 5.50 7.39
CA ASP A 64 12.33 6.63 8.30
C ASP A 64 11.89 6.18 9.69
N ASP A 65 12.01 7.11 10.64
CA ASP A 65 11.64 6.92 12.04
C ASP A 65 10.16 7.25 12.30
N TYR A 66 9.43 6.26 12.79
CA TYR A 66 8.01 6.35 13.13
C TYR A 66 7.74 7.27 14.33
N ASN A 67 8.78 7.62 15.13
CA ASN A 67 8.64 8.55 16.25
C ASN A 67 8.17 9.95 15.81
N ALA A 68 8.39 10.34 14.55
CA ALA A 68 7.83 11.57 13.99
C ALA A 68 6.44 11.37 13.36
N LEU A 69 6.24 10.22 12.69
CA LEU A 69 4.99 9.93 12.00
C LEU A 69 3.81 9.72 12.97
N ILE A 70 3.99 8.96 14.04
CA ILE A 70 2.88 8.59 14.94
C ILE A 70 2.29 9.79 15.69
N PRO A 71 3.07 10.72 16.26
CA PRO A 71 2.53 11.95 16.83
C PRO A 71 1.75 12.78 15.81
N PHE A 72 2.26 12.91 14.58
CA PHE A 72 1.55 13.61 13.50
C PHE A 72 0.21 12.94 13.18
N LEU A 73 0.18 11.62 13.01
CA LEU A 73 -1.06 10.87 12.74
C LEU A 73 -2.07 11.05 13.87
N LYS A 74 -1.61 10.97 15.13
CA LYS A 74 -2.46 11.18 16.30
C LYS A 74 -3.02 12.60 16.36
N GLU A 75 -2.21 13.62 16.09
CA GLU A 75 -2.63 15.02 16.08
C GLU A 75 -3.63 15.31 14.95
N ARG A 76 -3.37 14.76 13.76
CA ARG A 76 -4.17 15.05 12.56
C ARG A 76 -5.44 14.21 12.48
N LEU A 77 -5.39 12.93 12.83
CA LEU A 77 -6.53 12.01 12.67
C LEU A 77 -7.22 11.69 14.00
N GLY A 78 -6.48 11.68 15.12
CA GLY A 78 -6.97 11.16 16.40
C GLY A 78 -7.02 9.63 16.41
N THR A 79 -7.88 9.07 15.58
CA THR A 79 -8.05 7.62 15.38
C THR A 79 -7.92 7.23 13.91
N ILE A 80 -7.66 5.95 13.63
CA ILE A 80 -7.57 5.40 12.27
C ILE A 80 -8.75 4.47 12.02
N ASP A 81 -9.52 4.74 10.97
CA ASP A 81 -10.61 3.87 10.53
C ASP A 81 -10.12 2.87 9.49
N ILE A 82 -9.21 3.28 8.60
CA ILE A 82 -8.68 2.43 7.53
C ILE A 82 -7.17 2.65 7.37
N LEU A 83 -6.41 1.55 7.30
CA LEU A 83 -5.03 1.53 6.85
C LEU A 83 -4.94 0.75 5.54
N ILE A 84 -4.54 1.41 4.45
CA ILE A 84 -4.27 0.79 3.16
C ILE A 84 -2.76 0.72 2.96
N ASN A 85 -2.25 -0.50 3.12
CA ASN A 85 -0.86 -0.87 2.92
C ASN A 85 -0.64 -1.20 1.43
N ASN A 86 -0.44 -0.16 0.61
CA ASN A 86 -0.31 -0.27 -0.83
C ASN A 86 1.15 -0.15 -1.33
N ALA A 87 2.03 0.52 -0.58
CA ALA A 87 3.43 0.67 -0.98
C ALA A 87 4.06 -0.69 -1.32
N GLY A 88 4.97 -0.68 -2.29
CA GLY A 88 5.66 -1.90 -2.66
C GLY A 88 6.72 -1.66 -3.71
N ALA A 89 7.61 -2.63 -3.82
CA ALA A 89 8.68 -2.65 -4.80
C ALA A 89 8.62 -3.95 -5.60
N LEU A 90 9.28 -3.92 -6.75
CA LEU A 90 9.39 -5.03 -7.67
C LEU A 90 10.80 -5.02 -8.27
N ILE A 91 11.51 -6.12 -8.08
CA ILE A 91 12.72 -6.45 -8.82
C ILE A 91 12.35 -7.59 -9.76
N ASN A 92 12.53 -7.37 -11.06
CA ASN A 92 12.41 -8.38 -12.09
C ASN A 92 13.79 -8.79 -12.56
N LYS A 93 14.24 -9.98 -12.15
CA LYS A 93 15.60 -10.45 -12.37
C LYS A 93 15.67 -11.97 -12.43
N PRO A 94 16.35 -12.59 -13.42
CA PRO A 94 16.50 -14.03 -13.49
C PRO A 94 17.01 -14.62 -12.17
N PHE A 95 16.50 -15.79 -11.77
CA PHE A 95 16.80 -16.35 -10.44
C PHE A 95 18.30 -16.51 -10.16
N LEU A 96 19.09 -16.91 -11.17
CA LEU A 96 20.55 -17.07 -11.02
C LEU A 96 21.31 -15.75 -10.87
N GLU A 97 20.68 -14.62 -11.19
CA GLU A 97 21.24 -13.28 -11.02
C GLU A 97 20.68 -12.58 -9.77
N THR A 98 19.54 -13.03 -9.25
CA THR A 98 18.94 -12.55 -8.00
C THR A 98 19.81 -12.91 -6.81
N ASN A 99 20.34 -11.89 -6.13
CA ASN A 99 21.20 -12.07 -4.96
C ASN A 99 20.41 -11.87 -3.65
N GLU A 100 21.08 -12.09 -2.51
CA GLU A 100 20.47 -11.93 -1.18
C GLU A 100 20.00 -10.50 -0.90
N ALA A 101 20.71 -9.48 -1.41
CA ALA A 101 20.30 -8.09 -1.25
C ALA A 101 19.00 -7.80 -2.00
N ASP A 102 18.83 -8.34 -3.22
CA ASP A 102 17.59 -8.22 -4.00
C ASP A 102 16.41 -8.86 -3.24
N LEU A 103 16.60 -10.06 -2.66
CA LEU A 103 15.58 -10.72 -1.85
C LEU A 103 15.26 -9.93 -0.58
N THR A 104 16.29 -9.46 0.12
CA THR A 104 16.15 -8.65 1.34
C THR A 104 15.39 -7.36 1.05
N GLU A 105 15.70 -6.67 -0.05
CA GLU A 105 15.00 -5.46 -0.46
C GLU A 105 13.50 -5.73 -0.71
N MET A 106 13.17 -6.81 -1.41
CA MET A 106 11.77 -7.20 -1.64
C MET A 106 11.04 -7.49 -0.34
N LEU A 107 11.65 -8.24 0.59
CA LEU A 107 11.05 -8.53 1.89
C LEU A 107 10.92 -7.28 2.76
N GLN A 108 11.93 -6.40 2.76
CA GLN A 108 11.90 -5.14 3.49
C GLN A 108 10.77 -4.24 2.98
N SER A 109 10.69 -4.04 1.67
CA SER A 109 9.69 -3.16 1.08
C SER A 109 8.27 -3.72 1.09
N ASN A 110 8.09 -5.03 0.88
CA ASN A 110 6.75 -5.60 0.69
C ASN A 110 6.19 -6.27 1.96
N VAL A 111 7.00 -6.56 2.97
CA VAL A 111 6.57 -7.27 4.19
C VAL A 111 6.91 -6.47 5.44
N VAL A 112 8.20 -6.21 5.69
CA VAL A 112 8.66 -5.61 6.95
C VAL A 112 8.12 -4.19 7.11
N SER A 113 8.10 -3.39 6.04
CA SER A 113 7.54 -2.05 6.06
C SER A 113 6.06 -2.02 6.46
N HIS A 114 5.24 -2.93 5.93
CA HIS A 114 3.82 -3.06 6.27
C HIS A 114 3.63 -3.56 7.69
N PHE A 115 4.44 -4.52 8.12
CA PHE A 115 4.45 -5.00 9.50
C PHE A 115 4.74 -3.85 10.48
N ARG A 116 5.78 -3.04 10.21
CA ARG A 116 6.13 -1.86 11.01
C ARG A 116 5.02 -0.82 10.99
N MET A 117 4.44 -0.55 9.82
CA MET A 117 3.33 0.39 9.69
C MET A 117 2.12 -0.05 10.54
N ILE A 118 1.73 -1.32 10.46
CA ILE A 118 0.64 -1.88 11.27
C ILE A 118 0.97 -1.77 12.76
N GLN A 119 2.12 -2.27 13.20
CA GLN A 119 2.51 -2.24 14.62
C GLN A 119 2.49 -0.83 15.21
N ASN A 120 3.02 0.15 14.48
CA ASN A 120 3.10 1.53 14.97
C ASN A 120 1.75 2.25 14.94
N THR A 121 0.81 1.81 14.11
CA THR A 121 -0.51 2.45 13.98
C THR A 121 -1.62 1.79 14.80
N ILE A 122 -1.46 0.52 15.22
CA ILE A 122 -2.39 -0.19 16.11
C ILE A 122 -2.85 0.65 17.32
N PRO A 123 -1.98 1.39 18.03
CA PRO A 123 -2.42 2.21 19.17
C PRO A 123 -3.43 3.32 18.84
N LEU A 124 -3.60 3.66 17.56
CA LEU A 124 -4.56 4.65 17.06
C LEU A 124 -5.82 3.98 16.46
N MET A 125 -5.88 2.65 16.41
CA MET A 125 -7.01 1.89 15.87
C MET A 125 -8.03 1.58 16.96
N GLN A 126 -9.27 1.32 16.55
CA GLN A 126 -10.40 0.98 17.43
C GLN A 126 -11.15 -0.23 16.87
N ALA A 127 -12.08 -0.79 17.63
CA ALA A 127 -12.98 -1.81 17.10
C ALA A 127 -13.74 -1.26 15.89
N GLY A 128 -13.70 -1.98 14.77
CA GLY A 128 -14.24 -1.53 13.49
C GLY A 128 -13.19 -1.02 12.49
N THR A 129 -11.95 -0.75 12.92
CA THR A 129 -10.86 -0.39 12.00
C THR A 129 -10.57 -1.53 11.02
N HIS A 130 -10.20 -1.17 9.78
CA HIS A 130 -9.86 -2.14 8.73
C HIS A 130 -8.45 -1.88 8.17
N ILE A 131 -7.60 -2.90 8.27
CA ILE A 131 -6.30 -2.96 7.59
C ILE A 131 -6.47 -3.71 6.27
N VAL A 132 -6.11 -3.07 5.16
CA VAL A 132 -6.12 -3.66 3.82
C VAL A 132 -4.69 -3.70 3.29
N ASN A 133 -4.16 -4.90 3.12
CA ASN A 133 -2.85 -5.13 2.51
C ASN A 133 -3.01 -5.37 1.00
N ILE A 134 -2.28 -4.61 0.17
CA ILE A 134 -2.28 -4.84 -1.28
C ILE A 134 -1.26 -5.92 -1.60
N GLY A 135 -1.78 -7.12 -1.82
CA GLY A 135 -1.06 -8.30 -2.26
C GLY A 135 -0.84 -8.33 -3.77
N SER A 136 -0.61 -9.52 -4.30
CA SER A 136 -0.52 -9.76 -5.74
C SER A 136 -0.99 -11.16 -6.05
N MET A 137 -1.66 -11.36 -7.18
CA MET A 137 -1.90 -12.70 -7.72
C MET A 137 -0.58 -13.45 -7.91
N GLY A 138 0.55 -12.78 -8.15
CA GLY A 138 1.87 -13.41 -8.19
C GLY A 138 2.34 -14.04 -6.87
N GLY A 139 1.73 -13.70 -5.73
CA GLY A 139 1.98 -14.33 -4.43
C GLY A 139 0.90 -15.31 -3.98
N PHE A 140 -0.26 -15.34 -4.64
CA PHE A 140 -1.43 -16.10 -4.19
C PHE A 140 -1.30 -17.61 -4.44
N GLN A 141 -1.83 -18.45 -3.56
CA GLN A 141 -1.77 -19.90 -3.73
C GLN A 141 -2.54 -20.34 -4.99
N GLY A 142 -1.97 -21.26 -5.78
CA GLY A 142 -2.60 -21.79 -7.00
C GLY A 142 -2.50 -20.89 -8.25
N SER A 143 -1.97 -19.66 -8.14
CA SER A 143 -1.68 -18.83 -9.31
C SER A 143 -0.37 -19.20 -10.00
N ILE A 144 -0.21 -18.78 -11.26
CA ILE A 144 1.07 -18.88 -11.99
C ILE A 144 2.06 -17.84 -11.45
N LYS A 145 3.31 -18.26 -11.25
CA LYS A 145 4.45 -17.39 -10.91
C LYS A 145 5.33 -17.27 -12.13
N PHE A 146 5.70 -16.05 -12.49
CA PHE A 146 6.45 -15.79 -13.71
C PHE A 146 7.97 -15.78 -13.46
N PRO A 147 8.79 -16.23 -14.44
CA PRO A 147 10.24 -16.08 -14.37
C PRO A 147 10.65 -14.63 -14.09
N GLY A 148 11.72 -14.44 -13.34
CA GLY A 148 12.21 -13.11 -12.98
C GLY A 148 11.59 -12.53 -11.69
N LEU A 149 10.46 -13.06 -11.23
CA LEU A 149 9.71 -12.51 -10.10
C LEU A 149 9.78 -13.34 -8.82
N SER A 150 10.78 -14.22 -8.65
CA SER A 150 10.86 -15.12 -7.50
C SER A 150 10.86 -14.38 -6.15
N ALA A 151 11.71 -13.35 -6.00
CA ALA A 151 11.79 -12.54 -4.78
C ALA A 151 10.49 -11.75 -4.53
N TYR A 152 9.93 -11.15 -5.59
CA TYR A 152 8.66 -10.43 -5.51
C TYR A 152 7.50 -11.36 -5.09
N SER A 153 7.31 -12.47 -5.81
CA SER A 153 6.26 -13.46 -5.53
C SER A 153 6.37 -14.04 -4.13
N ALA A 154 7.58 -14.38 -3.67
CA ALA A 154 7.82 -14.85 -2.32
C ALA A 154 7.44 -13.78 -1.27
N SER A 155 7.82 -12.52 -1.49
CA SER A 155 7.47 -11.42 -0.57
C SER A 155 5.96 -11.17 -0.50
N LYS A 156 5.24 -11.26 -1.63
CA LYS A 156 3.77 -11.08 -1.64
C LYS A 156 3.05 -12.28 -1.03
N ALA A 157 3.56 -13.50 -1.19
CA ALA A 157 3.04 -14.67 -0.48
C ALA A 157 3.22 -14.53 1.04
N ALA A 158 4.39 -14.05 1.49
CA ALA A 158 4.63 -13.77 2.91
C ALA A 158 3.66 -12.72 3.47
N LEU A 159 3.37 -11.65 2.71
CA LEU A 159 2.36 -10.66 3.10
C LEU A 159 0.95 -11.27 3.19
N HIS A 160 0.59 -12.22 2.32
CA HIS A 160 -0.69 -12.93 2.39
C HIS A 160 -0.82 -13.71 3.69
N THR A 161 0.17 -14.54 4.01
CA THR A 161 0.18 -15.30 5.27
C THR A 161 0.20 -14.38 6.50
N LEU A 162 1.00 -13.30 6.47
CA LEU A 162 0.99 -12.31 7.55
C LEU A 162 -0.41 -11.70 7.75
N THR A 163 -1.12 -11.41 6.67
CA THR A 163 -2.49 -10.89 6.74
C THR A 163 -3.42 -11.88 7.44
N GLU A 164 -3.36 -13.16 7.09
CA GLU A 164 -4.18 -14.21 7.72
C GLU A 164 -3.86 -14.35 9.22
N CYS A 165 -2.58 -14.37 9.60
CA CYS A 165 -2.16 -14.40 11.00
C CYS A 165 -2.74 -13.20 11.78
N LEU A 166 -2.56 -11.99 11.26
CA LEU A 166 -3.04 -10.76 11.92
C LEU A 166 -4.57 -10.70 12.00
N ALA A 167 -5.29 -11.27 11.04
CA ALA A 167 -6.76 -11.34 11.09
C ALA A 167 -7.24 -12.15 12.30
N PHE A 168 -6.52 -13.23 12.66
CA PHE A 168 -6.83 -14.01 13.86
C PHE A 168 -6.28 -13.37 15.14
N GLU A 169 -5.06 -12.84 15.12
CA GLU A 169 -4.45 -12.22 16.30
C GLU A 169 -5.20 -10.96 16.77
N LEU A 170 -5.81 -10.21 15.85
CA LEU A 170 -6.50 -8.95 16.18
C LEU A 170 -8.02 -9.09 16.35
N VAL A 171 -8.56 -10.31 16.34
CA VAL A 171 -10.01 -10.56 16.38
C VAL A 171 -10.66 -9.96 17.64
N GLU A 172 -10.02 -10.10 18.81
CA GLU A 172 -10.54 -9.58 20.09
C GLU A 172 -10.51 -8.05 20.16
N SER A 173 -9.61 -7.42 19.40
CA SER A 173 -9.55 -5.95 19.28
C SER A 173 -10.64 -5.40 18.35
N GLY A 174 -11.36 -6.26 17.62
CA GLY A 174 -12.35 -5.87 16.62
C GLY A 174 -11.75 -5.21 15.37
N ILE A 175 -10.43 -5.33 15.17
CA ILE A 175 -9.74 -4.84 13.97
C ILE A 175 -9.80 -5.92 12.91
N LYS A 176 -10.22 -5.55 11.70
CA LYS A 176 -10.28 -6.45 10.54
C LYS A 176 -9.00 -6.33 9.74
N VAL A 177 -8.51 -7.45 9.22
CA VAL A 177 -7.32 -7.48 8.36
C VAL A 177 -7.64 -8.32 7.12
N ASN A 178 -7.53 -7.71 5.95
CA ASN A 178 -7.76 -8.39 4.68
C ASN A 178 -6.64 -8.06 3.68
N CYS A 179 -6.47 -8.95 2.71
CA CYS A 179 -5.52 -8.77 1.62
C CYS A 179 -6.27 -8.77 0.29
N LEU A 180 -5.97 -7.79 -0.56
CA LEU A 180 -6.41 -7.78 -1.95
C LEU A 180 -5.27 -8.31 -2.82
N ALA A 181 -5.41 -9.55 -3.32
CA ALA A 181 -4.47 -10.13 -4.26
C ALA A 181 -4.78 -9.64 -5.68
N LEU A 182 -4.19 -8.49 -6.05
CA LEU A 182 -4.50 -7.85 -7.33
C LEU A 182 -3.84 -8.55 -8.51
N GLY A 183 -4.58 -8.62 -9.62
CA GLY A 183 -4.04 -9.00 -10.93
C GLY A 183 -3.25 -7.86 -11.58
N SER A 184 -3.04 -7.95 -12.90
CA SER A 184 -2.43 -6.86 -13.65
C SER A 184 -3.32 -5.61 -13.63
N ALA A 185 -2.72 -4.44 -13.39
CA ALA A 185 -3.30 -3.15 -13.70
C ALA A 185 -2.24 -2.26 -14.36
N GLN A 186 -2.61 -1.47 -15.37
CA GLN A 186 -1.67 -0.68 -16.15
C GLN A 186 -1.00 0.39 -15.28
N THR A 187 0.25 0.13 -14.88
CA THR A 187 1.06 0.97 -13.97
C THR A 187 2.52 0.91 -14.39
N GLU A 188 3.33 1.86 -13.90
CA GLU A 188 4.80 1.82 -14.08
C GLU A 188 5.42 0.51 -13.54
N MET A 189 4.88 -0.03 -12.43
CA MET A 189 5.34 -1.32 -11.87
C MET A 189 5.02 -2.50 -12.79
N LEU A 190 3.85 -2.49 -13.45
CA LEU A 190 3.51 -3.54 -14.41
C LEU A 190 4.46 -3.51 -15.62
N GLU A 191 4.74 -2.32 -16.15
CA GLU A 191 5.68 -2.15 -17.27
C GLU A 191 7.09 -2.67 -16.91
N ALA A 192 7.54 -2.46 -15.68
CA ALA A 192 8.80 -3.02 -15.19
C ALA A 192 8.76 -4.56 -15.05
N ALA A 193 7.61 -5.13 -14.68
CA ALA A 193 7.43 -6.58 -14.56
C ALA A 193 7.30 -7.29 -15.92
N PHE A 194 6.61 -6.66 -16.87
CA PHE A 194 6.28 -7.23 -18.17
C PHE A 194 6.36 -6.15 -19.27
N PRO A 195 7.58 -5.79 -19.72
CA PRO A 195 7.75 -4.75 -20.74
C PRO A 195 6.94 -5.02 -22.00
N GLY A 196 6.19 -4.01 -22.46
CA GLY A 196 5.33 -4.09 -23.64
C GLY A 196 3.99 -4.81 -23.44
N TYR A 197 3.74 -5.41 -22.26
CA TYR A 197 2.43 -5.97 -21.94
C TYR A 197 1.42 -4.85 -21.64
N GLN A 198 0.22 -4.97 -22.22
CA GLN A 198 -0.88 -4.05 -21.96
C GLN A 198 -1.93 -4.75 -21.10
N SER A 199 -2.17 -4.22 -19.91
CA SER A 199 -3.23 -4.73 -19.03
C SER A 199 -4.60 -4.36 -19.57
N PRO A 200 -5.60 -5.27 -19.47
CA PRO A 200 -6.98 -4.92 -19.78
C PRO A 200 -7.63 -4.01 -18.73
N ILE A 201 -6.99 -3.83 -17.56
CA ILE A 201 -7.49 -3.01 -16.45
C ILE A 201 -6.54 -1.84 -16.21
N MET A 202 -7.09 -0.64 -16.10
CA MET A 202 -6.33 0.57 -15.81
C MET A 202 -6.18 0.77 -14.29
N ALA A 203 -5.14 1.52 -13.89
CA ALA A 203 -4.92 1.83 -12.47
C ALA A 203 -6.14 2.50 -11.81
N PHE A 204 -6.86 3.38 -12.52
CA PHE A 204 -8.02 4.07 -11.97
C PHE A 204 -9.22 3.15 -11.73
N GLU A 205 -9.37 2.10 -12.54
CA GLU A 205 -10.42 1.09 -12.34
C GLU A 205 -10.11 0.27 -11.09
N MET A 206 -8.83 -0.06 -10.90
CA MET A 206 -8.38 -0.76 -9.70
C MET A 206 -8.45 0.11 -8.45
N GLY A 207 -8.20 1.42 -8.58
CA GLY A 207 -8.29 2.36 -7.46
C GLY A 207 -9.70 2.50 -6.88
N LYS A 208 -10.73 2.18 -7.67
CA LYS A 208 -12.14 2.21 -7.30
C LYS A 208 -12.64 0.95 -6.57
N TYR A 209 -11.90 -0.16 -6.70
CA TYR A 209 -12.27 -1.44 -6.14
C TYR A 209 -11.97 -1.51 -4.65
#